data_AF-A0A2T6ZDI0-F1
#
_entry.id   AF-A0A2T6ZDI0-F1
#
_cell.length_a   1.000
_cell.length_b   1.000
_cell.length_c   1.000
_cell.angle_alpha   90.00
_cell.angle_beta   90.00
_cell.angle_gamma   90.00
#
_symmetry.space_group_name_H-M   'P 1'
#
loop_
_entity.id
_entity.type
_entity.pdbx_description
1 polymer ?
#
loop_
_entity_poly.entity_id
_entity_poly.type
_entity_poly.pdbx_seq_one_letter_code
_entity_poly.pdbx_strand_id
1 'polypeptide(L)'
;MPASSRNNLPHSCQSQPQPDGPFELDRGYTPLQVLETKILLQRRGLPLEVIDTILDIAEYWVLVSTIAQYTSERVAQSTYGNTDLEHLLYLRTQPLPGEFKSEPATGDGAIEGATTGCLIGDYRARGQHPVRKVVFQTVSRDQGWSSNEGRGTYRGSWSWFEVHVERPKSISPADFEQLVDAEVLTKTKTSDYHDSRWKRVSASAGGEVNTNRSLSSDSEKKNTWNLQRNVHAGQNWKTHWVVWKYHGPDSGPVNENTGAGMGAELVRCLKSGDRINLVARAKYPGWKNCVRSAEVHVYYAV
;
A
#
# COMPACT_ATOMS: atom_id res chain seq x y z
N MET A 1 25.12 28.15 39.53
CA MET A 1 25.57 28.78 38.28
C MET A 1 26.91 28.15 37.89
N PRO A 2 27.12 27.75 36.62
CA PRO A 2 26.76 26.40 36.19
C PRO A 2 27.90 25.66 35.43
N ALA A 3 27.77 24.34 35.31
CA ALA A 3 28.16 23.61 34.10
C ALA A 3 27.35 22.29 34.04
N SER A 4 26.34 22.33 33.19
CA SER A 4 25.42 21.27 32.80
C SER A 4 26.12 20.16 32.01
N SER A 5 26.04 18.91 32.48
CA SER A 5 26.30 17.74 31.65
C SER A 5 24.97 17.09 31.24
N ARG A 6 24.74 17.04 29.94
CA ARG A 6 23.51 16.56 29.30
C ARG A 6 23.36 15.05 29.49
N ASN A 7 22.23 14.65 30.05
CA ASN A 7 21.74 13.27 29.98
C ASN A 7 21.43 12.93 28.51
N ASN A 8 22.27 12.10 27.90
CA ASN A 8 21.96 11.45 26.63
C ASN A 8 20.97 10.30 26.91
N LEU A 9 19.71 10.52 26.60
CA LEU A 9 18.70 9.46 26.43
C LEU A 9 19.14 8.56 25.26
N PRO A 10 18.99 7.23 25.36
CA PRO A 10 19.29 6.35 24.23
C PRO A 10 18.24 6.59 23.14
N HIS A 11 18.72 7.03 21.98
CA HIS A 11 17.95 7.07 20.75
C HIS A 11 17.31 5.69 20.52
N SER A 12 15.98 5.69 20.34
CA SER A 12 15.22 4.55 19.86
C SER A 12 15.87 4.04 18.57
N CYS A 13 16.59 2.92 18.68
CA CYS A 13 17.22 2.25 17.57
C CYS A 13 16.11 1.69 16.68
N GLN A 14 15.75 2.42 15.62
CA GLN A 14 14.96 1.86 14.54
C GLN A 14 15.81 0.78 13.88
N SER A 15 15.53 -0.48 14.24
CA SER A 15 16.14 -1.64 13.61
C SER A 15 15.70 -1.68 12.14
N GLN A 16 16.59 -1.26 11.24
CA GLN A 16 16.44 -1.55 9.82
C GLN A 16 16.56 -3.08 9.64
N PRO A 17 15.65 -3.72 8.90
CA PRO A 17 15.78 -5.14 8.61
C PRO A 17 17.08 -5.42 7.84
N GLN A 18 17.89 -6.35 8.33
CA GLN A 18 19.03 -6.90 7.61
C GLN A 18 18.54 -7.58 6.32
N PRO A 19 19.24 -7.43 5.18
CA PRO A 19 18.74 -7.85 3.87
C PRO A 19 18.57 -9.37 3.67
N ASP A 20 19.08 -10.20 4.59
CA ASP A 20 19.09 -11.67 4.49
C ASP A 20 18.70 -12.39 5.82
N GLY A 21 18.24 -11.66 6.84
CA GLY A 21 17.63 -12.29 8.01
C GLY A 21 16.19 -12.73 7.71
N PRO A 22 15.63 -13.76 8.38
CA PRO A 22 14.21 -14.06 8.27
C PRO A 22 13.42 -12.84 8.74
N PHE A 23 12.75 -12.16 7.81
CA PHE A 23 11.78 -11.13 8.16
C PHE A 23 10.59 -11.84 8.81
N GLU A 24 10.43 -11.65 10.12
CA GLU A 24 9.23 -12.10 10.81
C GLU A 24 8.13 -11.08 10.55
N LEU A 25 7.11 -11.51 9.78
CA LEU A 25 5.88 -10.76 9.70
C LEU A 25 5.31 -10.63 11.11
N ASP A 26 5.18 -9.40 11.57
CA ASP A 26 4.63 -9.08 12.88
C ASP A 26 3.23 -9.72 13.01
N ARG A 27 3.02 -10.55 14.05
CA ARG A 27 1.77 -11.32 14.21
C ARG A 27 0.61 -10.34 14.33
N GLY A 28 -0.17 -10.21 13.27
CA GLY A 28 -1.42 -9.49 13.33
C GLY A 28 -2.45 -10.22 14.18
N TYR A 29 -3.44 -9.48 14.67
CA TYR A 29 -4.50 -10.01 15.52
C TYR A 29 -5.81 -10.16 14.76
N THR A 30 -6.66 -11.07 15.20
CA THR A 30 -8.03 -11.16 14.68
C THR A 30 -8.89 -10.02 15.22
N PRO A 31 -9.97 -9.63 14.53
CA PRO A 31 -10.88 -8.60 15.04
C PRO A 31 -11.42 -8.91 16.44
N LEU A 32 -11.75 -10.18 16.68
CA LEU A 32 -12.25 -10.65 17.97
C LEU A 32 -11.22 -10.41 19.09
N GLN A 33 -9.95 -10.75 18.86
CA GLN A 33 -8.88 -10.54 19.85
C GLN A 33 -8.70 -9.06 20.22
N VAL A 34 -8.76 -8.16 19.23
CA VAL A 34 -8.62 -6.71 19.46
C VAL A 34 -9.83 -6.16 20.22
N LEU A 35 -11.04 -6.54 19.81
CA LEU A 35 -12.28 -6.10 20.47
C LEU A 35 -12.40 -6.64 21.91
N GLU A 36 -12.03 -7.90 22.15
CA GLU A 36 -11.99 -8.47 23.50
C GLU A 36 -10.98 -7.73 24.38
N THR A 37 -9.79 -7.43 23.85
CA THR A 37 -8.78 -6.64 24.57
C THR A 37 -9.30 -5.25 24.92
N LYS A 38 -9.99 -4.57 23.99
CA LYS A 38 -10.67 -3.30 24.27
C LYS A 38 -11.67 -3.43 25.41
N ILE A 39 -12.55 -4.43 25.36
CA ILE A 39 -13.57 -4.66 26.41
C ILE A 39 -12.92 -4.92 27.76
N LEU A 40 -11.85 -5.72 27.80
CA LEU A 40 -11.11 -6.02 29.04
C LEU A 40 -10.50 -4.76 29.65
N LEU A 41 -9.88 -3.90 28.84
CA LEU A 41 -9.31 -2.63 29.29
C LEU A 41 -10.39 -1.63 29.73
N GLN A 42 -11.53 -1.58 29.03
CA GLN A 42 -12.69 -0.76 29.43
C GLN A 42 -13.23 -1.18 30.79
N ARG A 43 -13.32 -2.50 31.04
CA ARG A 43 -13.73 -3.05 32.35
C ARG A 43 -12.76 -2.70 33.49
N ARG A 44 -11.53 -2.30 33.19
CA ARG A 44 -10.57 -1.77 34.16
C ARG A 44 -10.75 -0.27 34.44
N GLY A 45 -11.76 0.36 33.85
CA GLY A 45 -12.06 1.78 34.04
C GLY A 45 -11.24 2.73 33.18
N LEU A 46 -10.54 2.22 32.15
CA LEU A 46 -9.80 3.08 31.22
C LEU A 46 -10.75 3.74 30.21
N PRO A 47 -10.65 5.06 29.98
CA PRO A 47 -11.34 5.74 28.89
C PRO A 47 -10.95 5.16 27.53
N LEU A 48 -11.87 5.21 26.56
CA LEU A 48 -11.66 4.62 25.23
C LEU A 48 -10.42 5.21 24.53
N GLU A 49 -10.17 6.50 24.70
CA GLU A 49 -9.04 7.22 24.10
C GLU A 49 -7.70 6.69 24.62
N VAL A 50 -7.64 6.36 25.92
CA VAL A 50 -6.44 5.78 26.55
C VAL A 50 -6.22 4.37 26.03
N ILE A 51 -7.29 3.58 25.91
CA ILE A 51 -7.23 2.21 25.36
C ILE A 51 -6.73 2.24 23.93
N ASP A 52 -7.30 3.12 23.10
CA ASP A 52 -6.90 3.30 21.71
C ASP A 52 -5.43 3.68 21.57
N THR A 53 -4.93 4.52 22.48
CA THR A 53 -3.52 4.90 22.55
C THR A 53 -2.64 3.70 22.96
N ILE A 54 -3.06 2.92 23.95
CA ILE A 54 -2.34 1.71 24.38
C ILE A 54 -2.20 0.72 23.21
N LEU A 55 -3.29 0.46 22.50
CA LEU A 55 -3.29 -0.47 21.36
C LEU A 55 -2.43 0.04 20.20
N ASP A 56 -2.42 1.36 19.95
CA ASP A 56 -1.54 1.96 18.94
C ASP A 56 -0.06 1.85 19.30
N ILE A 57 0.30 2.12 20.55
CA ILE A 57 1.69 2.00 21.02
C ILE A 57 2.15 0.54 20.98
N ALA A 58 1.25 -0.40 21.27
CA ALA A 58 1.53 -1.83 21.22
C ALA A 58 1.51 -2.44 19.80
N GLU A 59 1.21 -1.65 18.76
CA GLU A 59 0.90 -2.14 17.40
C GLU A 59 -0.15 -3.28 17.38
N TYR A 60 -1.06 -3.28 18.37
CA TYR A 60 -2.08 -4.32 18.57
C TYR A 60 -3.29 -4.04 17.67
N TRP A 61 -3.10 -4.30 16.38
CA TRP A 61 -4.06 -4.00 15.33
C TRP A 61 -4.59 -5.26 14.65
N VAL A 62 -5.76 -5.11 14.03
CA VAL A 62 -6.32 -6.17 13.19
C VAL A 62 -5.51 -6.26 11.90
N LEU A 63 -5.24 -7.49 11.46
CA LEU A 63 -4.55 -7.78 10.20
C LEU A 63 -5.49 -8.43 9.18
N VAL A 64 -5.51 -7.87 7.97
CA VAL A 64 -6.06 -8.54 6.78
C VAL A 64 -4.94 -8.75 5.76
N SER A 65 -4.88 -9.94 5.21
CA SER A 65 -3.86 -10.34 4.25
C SER A 65 -4.48 -10.71 2.92
N THR A 66 -3.83 -10.34 1.82
CA THR A 66 -4.13 -10.84 0.48
C THR A 66 -2.84 -11.44 -0.07
N ILE A 67 -2.91 -12.67 -0.56
CA ILE A 67 -1.76 -13.44 -1.04
C ILE A 67 -2.06 -13.88 -2.47
N ALA A 68 -1.21 -13.52 -3.42
CA ALA A 68 -1.31 -13.96 -4.80
C ALA A 68 -0.12 -14.83 -5.17
N GLN A 69 -0.40 -16.06 -5.60
CA GLN A 69 0.56 -16.98 -6.17
C GLN A 69 -0.13 -17.78 -7.29
N TYR A 70 0.32 -17.54 -8.52
CA TYR A 70 -0.25 -18.18 -9.70
C TYR A 70 0.49 -19.47 -10.06
N THR A 71 -0.14 -20.33 -10.86
CA THR A 71 0.43 -21.62 -11.30
C THR A 71 1.71 -21.44 -12.10
N SER A 72 1.78 -20.38 -12.91
CA SER A 72 2.94 -20.00 -13.71
C SER A 72 3.47 -18.64 -13.27
N GLU A 73 4.78 -18.41 -13.44
CA GLU A 73 5.35 -17.08 -13.24
C GLU A 73 4.68 -16.07 -14.18
N ARG A 74 4.45 -14.86 -13.67
CA ARG A 74 3.90 -13.77 -14.47
C ARG A 74 4.99 -12.76 -14.76
N VAL A 75 4.99 -12.24 -15.98
CA VAL A 75 6.09 -11.41 -16.47
C VAL A 75 5.52 -10.08 -16.94
N ALA A 76 5.92 -9.00 -16.26
CA ALA A 76 5.77 -7.66 -16.79
C ALA A 76 6.94 -7.36 -17.73
N GLN A 77 6.66 -6.98 -18.97
CA GLN A 77 7.66 -6.64 -19.97
C GLN A 77 7.13 -5.55 -20.89
N SER A 78 8.03 -4.73 -21.44
CA SER A 78 7.67 -3.76 -22.48
C SER A 78 7.79 -4.41 -23.86
N THR A 79 6.75 -4.29 -24.69
CA THR A 79 6.72 -4.75 -26.08
C THR A 79 7.21 -3.65 -27.03
N TYR A 80 8.07 -4.01 -28.01
CA TYR A 80 8.53 -3.08 -29.05
C TYR A 80 7.33 -2.63 -29.90
N GLY A 81 7.17 -1.31 -30.09
CA GLY A 81 6.17 -0.74 -31.00
C GLY A 81 4.84 -0.36 -30.33
N ASN A 82 4.63 -0.67 -29.05
CA ASN A 82 3.47 -0.22 -28.30
C ASN A 82 3.92 0.84 -27.28
N THR A 83 3.58 2.11 -27.52
CA THR A 83 3.81 3.23 -26.57
C THR A 83 2.92 3.14 -25.32
N ASP A 84 2.05 2.13 -25.26
CA ASP A 84 1.28 1.76 -24.09
C ASP A 84 2.15 0.83 -23.26
N LEU A 85 2.87 1.40 -22.29
CA LEU A 85 3.57 0.64 -21.27
C LEU A 85 2.59 -0.38 -20.69
N GLU A 86 2.76 -1.67 -20.96
CA GLU A 86 1.94 -2.72 -20.37
C GLU A 86 2.28 -2.78 -18.88
N HIS A 87 1.30 -2.49 -18.02
CA HIS A 87 1.42 -2.66 -16.58
C HIS A 87 0.83 -4.04 -16.23
N LEU A 88 1.47 -4.81 -15.35
CA LEU A 88 0.91 -6.07 -14.90
C LEU A 88 0.28 -5.88 -13.52
N LEU A 89 -1.04 -5.83 -13.43
CA LEU A 89 -1.74 -5.92 -12.15
C LEU A 89 -1.55 -7.33 -11.61
N TYR A 90 -0.73 -7.47 -10.58
CA TYR A 90 -0.37 -8.77 -10.04
C TYR A 90 -1.23 -9.15 -8.83
N LEU A 91 -1.62 -8.18 -8.01
CA LEU A 91 -2.43 -8.44 -6.82
C LEU A 91 -3.37 -7.26 -6.58
N ARG A 92 -4.63 -7.57 -6.23
CA ARG A 92 -5.63 -6.62 -5.76
C ARG A 92 -6.18 -7.12 -4.43
N THR A 93 -6.16 -6.29 -3.41
CA THR A 93 -6.79 -6.62 -2.13
C THR A 93 -8.31 -6.59 -2.26
N GLN A 94 -9.00 -7.32 -1.39
CA GLN A 94 -10.43 -7.09 -1.15
C GLN A 94 -10.66 -5.64 -0.66
N PRO A 95 -11.90 -5.11 -0.77
CA PRO A 95 -12.27 -3.87 -0.10
C PRO A 95 -11.85 -3.89 1.36
N LEU A 96 -11.18 -2.84 1.80
CA LEU A 96 -10.73 -2.76 3.19
C LEU A 96 -11.95 -2.76 4.13
N PRO A 97 -11.91 -3.54 5.22
CA PRO A 97 -13.03 -3.70 6.12
C PRO A 97 -13.33 -2.42 6.93
N GLY A 98 -14.54 -2.34 7.44
CA GLY A 98 -15.07 -1.21 8.19
C GLY A 98 -16.36 -0.63 7.61
N GLU A 99 -16.78 0.52 8.13
CA GLU A 99 -17.99 1.20 7.66
C GLU A 99 -17.68 1.95 6.35
N PHE A 100 -18.17 1.43 5.23
CA PHE A 100 -18.11 2.14 3.95
C PHE A 100 -19.27 3.13 3.87
N LYS A 101 -18.96 4.38 3.55
CA LYS A 101 -19.93 5.44 3.24
C LYS A 101 -19.66 5.90 1.82
N SER A 102 -20.64 5.73 0.94
CA SER A 102 -20.53 6.25 -0.42
C SER A 102 -20.36 7.78 -0.38
N GLU A 103 -19.46 8.30 -1.22
CA GLU A 103 -19.36 9.75 -1.40
C GLU A 103 -20.67 10.23 -2.08
N PRO A 104 -21.34 11.28 -1.57
CA PRO A 104 -22.57 11.77 -2.18
C PRO A 104 -22.26 12.21 -3.62
N ALA A 105 -23.05 11.71 -4.57
CA ALA A 105 -22.93 12.13 -5.96
C ALA A 105 -23.15 13.65 -6.03
N THR A 106 -22.12 14.38 -6.47
CA THR A 106 -22.26 15.82 -6.73
C THR A 106 -23.02 15.99 -8.03
N GLY A 107 -24.36 15.96 -7.97
CA GLY A 107 -25.26 16.15 -9.11
C GLY A 107 -26.68 15.71 -8.76
N ASP A 108 -27.66 16.58 -9.05
CA ASP A 108 -29.10 16.32 -8.88
C ASP A 108 -29.52 15.07 -9.67
N GLY A 109 -29.67 13.97 -8.96
CA GLY A 109 -29.98 12.66 -9.53
C GLY A 109 -29.89 11.59 -8.46
N ALA A 110 -30.63 11.78 -7.35
CA ALA A 110 -30.78 10.76 -6.34
C ALA A 110 -31.45 9.54 -6.98
N ILE A 111 -30.66 8.50 -7.27
CA ILE A 111 -31.20 7.17 -7.54
C ILE A 111 -31.68 6.65 -6.19
N GLU A 112 -33.01 6.65 -5.99
CA GLU A 112 -33.65 5.96 -4.88
C GLU A 112 -33.18 4.49 -4.88
N GLY A 113 -32.49 4.09 -3.80
CA GLY A 113 -31.96 2.74 -3.63
C GLY A 113 -30.47 2.65 -3.29
N ALA A 114 -29.71 3.75 -3.33
CA ALA A 114 -28.31 3.77 -2.89
C ALA A 114 -28.23 3.55 -1.37
N THR A 115 -27.85 2.34 -0.96
CA THR A 115 -27.73 1.94 0.44
C THR A 115 -26.85 2.92 1.21
N THR A 116 -27.42 3.58 2.21
CA THR A 116 -26.76 4.51 3.12
C THR A 116 -25.71 3.77 3.95
N GLY A 117 -24.52 3.60 3.36
CA GLY A 117 -23.39 2.87 3.94
C GLY A 117 -23.61 1.35 4.08
N CYS A 118 -22.53 0.59 3.92
CA CYS A 118 -22.53 -0.85 4.20
C CYS A 118 -21.32 -1.20 5.08
N LEU A 119 -21.51 -2.16 5.98
CA LEU A 119 -20.41 -2.70 6.77
C LEU A 119 -19.67 -3.73 5.92
N ILE A 120 -18.36 -3.54 5.76
CA ILE A 120 -17.47 -4.47 5.09
C ILE A 120 -16.78 -5.30 6.18
N GLY A 121 -17.13 -6.59 6.26
CA GLY A 121 -16.72 -7.46 7.35
C GLY A 121 -17.56 -7.29 8.62
N ASP A 122 -17.06 -7.81 9.74
CA ASP A 122 -17.87 -8.02 10.96
C ASP A 122 -17.58 -7.01 12.09
N TYR A 123 -16.86 -5.92 11.80
CA TYR A 123 -16.48 -4.93 12.80
C TYR A 123 -16.28 -3.54 12.18
N ARG A 124 -16.26 -2.52 13.05
CA ARG A 124 -16.04 -1.13 12.64
C ARG A 124 -14.58 -0.75 12.81
N ALA A 125 -14.03 -0.12 11.79
CA ALA A 125 -12.69 0.43 11.83
C ALA A 125 -12.68 1.80 12.55
N ARG A 126 -11.57 2.14 13.22
CA ARG A 126 -11.46 3.34 14.06
C ARG A 126 -11.21 4.60 13.24
N GLY A 127 -12.24 5.44 13.16
CA GLY A 127 -12.17 6.75 12.51
C GLY A 127 -12.15 6.67 10.97
N GLN A 128 -11.90 7.80 10.32
CA GLN A 128 -11.93 7.88 8.86
C GLN A 128 -10.73 7.20 8.19
N HIS A 129 -9.58 7.20 8.85
CA HIS A 129 -8.30 6.70 8.34
C HIS A 129 -7.78 5.62 9.28
N PRO A 130 -8.33 4.39 9.23
CA PRO A 130 -8.07 3.37 10.23
C PRO A 130 -6.74 2.64 10.02
N VAL A 131 -6.16 2.69 8.81
CA VAL A 131 -4.92 1.97 8.49
C VAL A 131 -3.73 2.56 9.24
N ARG A 132 -2.90 1.68 9.79
CA ARG A 132 -1.72 2.02 10.62
C ARG A 132 -0.41 1.54 10.01
N LYS A 133 -0.44 0.38 9.34
CA LYS A 133 0.73 -0.24 8.74
C LYS A 133 0.29 -1.07 7.53
N VAL A 134 1.07 -1.02 6.46
CA VAL A 134 0.93 -1.90 5.29
C VAL A 134 2.28 -2.56 5.05
N VAL A 135 2.28 -3.88 4.96
CA VAL A 135 3.48 -4.68 4.66
C VAL A 135 3.28 -5.34 3.31
N PHE A 136 4.28 -5.19 2.45
CA PHE A 136 4.32 -5.82 1.14
C PHE A 136 5.43 -6.84 1.12
N GLN A 137 5.14 -8.02 0.61
CA GLN A 137 6.11 -9.04 0.26
C GLN A 137 6.05 -9.29 -1.23
N THR A 138 7.20 -9.32 -1.90
CA THR A 138 7.27 -9.72 -3.32
C THR A 138 8.37 -10.75 -3.51
N VAL A 139 8.11 -11.78 -4.30
CA VAL A 139 9.14 -12.72 -4.77
C VAL A 139 9.28 -12.57 -6.27
N SER A 140 10.37 -11.96 -6.70
CA SER A 140 10.57 -11.56 -8.09
C SER A 140 12.03 -11.61 -8.51
N ARG A 141 12.27 -11.44 -9.81
CA ARG A 141 13.59 -11.30 -10.41
C ARG A 141 13.54 -10.45 -11.68
N ASP A 142 14.71 -9.99 -12.08
CA ASP A 142 14.91 -9.28 -13.34
C ASP A 142 15.15 -10.27 -14.50
N GLN A 143 15.34 -9.75 -15.72
CA GLN A 143 15.63 -10.54 -16.91
C GLN A 143 16.97 -11.29 -16.87
N GLY A 144 17.88 -10.88 -15.97
CA GLY A 144 19.12 -11.61 -15.72
C GLY A 144 20.35 -11.19 -16.53
N TRP A 145 20.24 -10.14 -17.35
CA TRP A 145 21.32 -9.61 -18.17
C TRP A 145 21.09 -8.13 -18.43
N SER A 146 22.16 -7.35 -18.62
CA SER A 146 22.08 -5.92 -18.97
C SER A 146 23.42 -5.41 -19.50
N SER A 147 23.45 -4.65 -20.58
CA SER A 147 24.69 -4.01 -21.06
C SER A 147 25.20 -2.89 -20.15
N ASN A 148 24.41 -2.46 -19.17
CA ASN A 148 24.69 -1.29 -18.34
C ASN A 148 25.42 -1.66 -17.04
N GLU A 149 26.09 -0.68 -16.46
CA GLU A 149 26.72 -0.79 -15.14
C GLU A 149 25.69 -0.96 -14.00
N GLY A 150 26.16 -1.38 -12.82
CA GLY A 150 25.30 -1.54 -11.63
C GLY A 150 24.61 -2.89 -11.49
N ARG A 151 25.03 -3.90 -12.26
CA ARG A 151 24.55 -5.29 -12.12
C ARG A 151 24.69 -5.80 -10.68
N GLY A 152 23.72 -6.56 -10.21
CA GLY A 152 23.71 -7.10 -8.84
C GLY A 152 23.35 -6.07 -7.76
N THR A 153 23.11 -4.81 -8.14
CA THR A 153 22.61 -3.75 -7.24
C THR A 153 21.16 -3.38 -7.60
N TYR A 154 20.55 -2.45 -6.89
CA TYR A 154 19.24 -1.89 -7.27
C TYR A 154 19.36 -0.63 -8.15
N ARG A 155 20.59 -0.17 -8.42
CA ARG A 155 20.86 0.99 -9.27
C ARG A 155 20.73 0.61 -10.74
N GLY A 156 20.12 1.49 -11.51
CA GLY A 156 19.90 1.26 -12.94
C GLY A 156 18.92 0.13 -13.26
N SER A 157 18.18 -0.38 -12.27
CA SER A 157 17.12 -1.36 -12.48
C SER A 157 15.88 -0.70 -13.06
N TRP A 158 15.41 -1.21 -14.20
CA TRP A 158 14.21 -0.78 -14.90
C TRP A 158 13.10 -1.81 -14.85
N SER A 159 13.11 -2.67 -13.82
CA SER A 159 12.01 -3.52 -13.39
C SER A 159 11.68 -3.26 -11.92
N TRP A 160 10.40 -2.99 -11.60
CA TRP A 160 9.97 -2.60 -10.26
C TRP A 160 8.50 -2.91 -10.01
N PHE A 161 8.07 -2.68 -8.77
CA PHE A 161 6.68 -2.69 -8.34
C PHE A 161 6.24 -1.29 -7.95
N GLU A 162 5.00 -0.97 -8.25
CA GLU A 162 4.31 0.22 -7.80
C GLU A 162 2.95 -0.14 -7.19
N VAL A 163 2.45 0.72 -6.32
CA VAL A 163 1.16 0.57 -5.65
C VAL A 163 0.26 1.73 -6.05
N HIS A 164 -1.01 1.43 -6.27
CA HIS A 164 -2.05 2.44 -6.37
C HIS A 164 -3.29 2.00 -5.59
N VAL A 165 -4.14 2.97 -5.26
CA VAL A 165 -5.33 2.76 -4.43
C VAL A 165 -6.58 3.14 -5.21
N GLU A 166 -7.63 2.36 -5.05
CA GLU A 166 -8.93 2.60 -5.65
C GLU A 166 -10.00 2.71 -4.58
N ARG A 167 -10.83 3.75 -4.68
CA ARG A 167 -11.94 4.01 -3.78
C ARG A 167 -13.26 3.71 -4.48
N PRO A 168 -14.17 2.93 -3.88
CA PRO A 168 -15.45 2.65 -4.49
C PRO A 168 -16.44 3.80 -4.27
N LYS A 169 -17.33 3.99 -5.24
CA LYS A 169 -18.60 4.71 -5.16
C LYS A 169 -19.72 3.77 -4.72
N SER A 170 -19.63 2.50 -5.13
CA SER A 170 -20.50 1.41 -4.71
C SER A 170 -19.75 0.08 -4.74
N ILE A 171 -20.17 -0.86 -3.88
CA ILE A 171 -19.54 -2.18 -3.71
C ILE A 171 -20.60 -3.26 -3.96
N SER A 172 -20.23 -4.32 -4.67
CA SER A 172 -21.06 -5.51 -4.91
C SER A 172 -20.47 -6.76 -4.23
N PRO A 173 -21.11 -7.94 -4.29
CA PRO A 173 -20.50 -9.18 -3.81
C PRO A 173 -19.32 -9.67 -4.69
N ALA A 174 -19.41 -9.54 -6.02
CA ALA A 174 -18.35 -9.96 -6.97
C ALA A 174 -17.02 -9.23 -6.74
N ASP A 175 -17.13 -8.07 -6.13
CA ASP A 175 -16.04 -7.21 -5.72
C ASP A 175 -15.15 -7.88 -4.65
N PHE A 176 -15.63 -8.84 -3.87
CA PHE A 176 -14.84 -9.55 -2.87
C PHE A 176 -14.06 -10.73 -3.44
N GLU A 177 -14.30 -11.08 -4.70
CA GLU A 177 -13.58 -12.14 -5.38
C GLU A 177 -12.12 -11.73 -5.61
N GLN A 178 -11.21 -12.67 -5.34
CA GLN A 178 -9.79 -12.47 -5.59
C GLN A 178 -9.50 -12.52 -7.10
N LEU A 179 -8.45 -11.83 -7.54
CA LEU A 179 -7.94 -11.97 -8.91
C LEU A 179 -7.58 -13.43 -9.20
N VAL A 180 -8.27 -14.03 -10.17
CA VAL A 180 -8.01 -15.39 -10.65
C VAL A 180 -6.65 -15.49 -11.35
N ASP A 181 -6.23 -14.41 -12.01
CA ASP A 181 -4.93 -14.30 -12.65
C ASP A 181 -4.40 -12.86 -12.66
N ALA A 182 -3.11 -12.68 -12.94
CA ALA A 182 -2.54 -11.36 -13.17
C ALA A 182 -3.05 -10.76 -14.49
N GLU A 183 -3.40 -9.49 -14.47
CA GLU A 183 -4.03 -8.81 -15.60
C GLU A 183 -3.06 -7.83 -16.27
N VAL A 184 -3.01 -7.84 -17.60
CA VAL A 184 -2.25 -6.85 -18.38
C VAL A 184 -3.11 -5.61 -18.62
N LEU A 185 -2.63 -4.48 -18.12
CA LEU A 185 -3.23 -3.15 -18.22
C LEU A 185 -2.54 -2.39 -19.37
N THR A 186 -3.27 -2.11 -20.44
CA THR A 186 -2.86 -1.22 -21.55
C THR A 186 -3.44 0.18 -21.34
N LYS A 187 -2.94 1.24 -21.98
CA LYS A 187 -3.55 2.59 -21.85
C LYS A 187 -4.98 2.64 -22.40
N THR A 188 -5.28 1.89 -23.45
CA THR A 188 -6.65 1.66 -23.91
C THR A 188 -7.52 0.98 -22.83
N LYS A 189 -6.97 0.04 -22.06
CA LYS A 189 -7.61 -0.52 -20.86
C LYS A 189 -7.44 0.31 -19.59
N THR A 190 -6.69 1.43 -19.60
CA THR A 190 -6.71 2.38 -18.47
C THR A 190 -8.03 3.15 -18.43
N SER A 191 -8.76 3.25 -19.55
CA SER A 191 -10.18 3.62 -19.52
C SER A 191 -11.09 2.46 -19.12
N ASP A 192 -10.72 1.20 -19.38
CA ASP A 192 -11.49 0.02 -18.95
C ASP A 192 -11.27 -0.33 -17.47
N TYR A 193 -10.27 0.28 -16.84
CA TYR A 193 -10.14 0.43 -15.38
C TYR A 193 -11.19 1.38 -14.79
N HIS A 194 -11.96 2.09 -15.62
CA HIS A 194 -13.23 2.66 -15.18
C HIS A 194 -14.30 1.58 -15.21
N ASP A 195 -14.18 0.57 -14.34
CA ASP A 195 -15.39 0.34 -13.56
C ASP A 195 -15.68 1.69 -12.91
N SER A 196 -16.68 2.39 -13.45
CA SER A 196 -16.98 3.77 -13.06
C SER A 196 -17.34 3.87 -11.57
N ARG A 197 -17.57 2.71 -10.92
CA ARG A 197 -17.71 2.54 -9.47
C ARG A 197 -16.38 2.72 -8.73
N TRP A 198 -15.21 2.62 -9.35
CA TRP A 198 -13.91 2.79 -8.70
C TRP A 198 -13.21 4.07 -9.16
N LYS A 199 -12.62 4.78 -8.21
CA LYS A 199 -11.89 6.04 -8.44
C LYS A 199 -10.49 5.93 -7.87
N ARG A 200 -9.47 6.30 -8.67
CA ARG A 200 -8.10 6.32 -8.19
C ARG A 200 -7.92 7.37 -7.09
N VAL A 201 -7.31 6.95 -5.98
CA VAL A 201 -6.98 7.85 -4.87
C VAL A 201 -5.69 8.60 -5.18
N SER A 202 -5.73 9.89 -4.91
CA SER A 202 -4.62 10.82 -5.05
C SER A 202 -4.22 11.38 -3.69
N ALA A 203 -2.94 11.36 -3.33
CA ALA A 203 -2.46 12.12 -2.18
C ALA A 203 -1.94 13.48 -2.62
N SER A 204 -2.35 14.53 -1.91
CA SER A 204 -1.70 15.85 -1.97
C SER A 204 -0.50 15.84 -1.03
N ALA A 205 0.68 16.25 -1.52
CA ALA A 205 1.85 16.42 -0.68
C ALA A 205 1.59 17.55 0.35
N GLY A 206 1.56 17.21 1.64
CA GLY A 206 1.58 18.15 2.76
C GLY A 206 0.24 18.84 3.07
N GLY A 207 -0.25 18.63 4.29
CA GLY A 207 -1.34 19.42 4.86
C GLY A 207 -0.83 20.71 5.50
N GLU A 208 -1.32 21.84 5.01
CA GLU A 208 -1.75 23.04 5.76
C GLU A 208 -2.40 23.98 4.76
N VAL A 209 -3.71 24.20 4.88
CA VAL A 209 -4.44 25.17 4.06
C VAL A 209 -4.09 26.57 4.57
N ASN A 210 -3.03 27.16 4.04
CA ASN A 210 -2.86 28.62 4.11
C ASN A 210 -3.73 29.24 3.02
N THR A 211 -4.95 29.63 3.37
CA THR A 211 -5.74 30.58 2.57
C THR A 211 -4.99 31.91 2.55
N ASN A 212 -4.13 32.10 1.55
CA ASN A 212 -3.80 33.37 0.89
C ASN A 212 -2.43 33.28 0.20
N ARG A 213 -2.35 32.57 -0.93
CA ARG A 213 -1.53 33.01 -2.06
C ARG A 213 -1.97 32.32 -3.33
N SER A 214 -2.48 33.14 -4.25
CA SER A 214 -2.78 32.78 -5.61
C SER A 214 -1.49 32.64 -6.43
N LEU A 215 -1.53 31.66 -7.35
CA LEU A 215 -0.69 31.41 -8.52
C LEU A 215 0.52 30.45 -8.39
N SER A 216 0.32 29.34 -9.11
CA SER A 216 1.28 28.48 -9.82
C SER A 216 2.25 27.60 -9.03
N SER A 217 1.74 26.44 -8.60
CA SER A 217 2.32 25.17 -9.03
C SER A 217 1.22 24.11 -8.94
N ASP A 218 0.84 23.50 -10.06
CA ASP A 218 0.12 22.23 -10.03
C ASP A 218 0.96 21.25 -9.22
N SER A 219 0.65 21.09 -7.94
CA SER A 219 1.20 20.00 -7.16
C SER A 219 0.64 18.73 -7.82
N GLU A 220 1.46 18.07 -8.65
CA GLU A 220 1.08 16.84 -9.34
C GLU A 220 0.46 15.88 -8.33
N LYS A 221 -0.85 15.65 -8.44
CA LYS A 221 -1.57 14.72 -7.59
C LYS A 221 -0.94 13.35 -7.76
N LYS A 222 -0.27 12.86 -6.72
CA LYS A 222 0.40 11.56 -6.77
C LYS A 222 -0.63 10.47 -6.62
N ASN A 223 -0.76 9.67 -7.68
CA ASN A 223 -1.74 8.58 -7.78
C ASN A 223 -1.08 7.19 -7.76
N THR A 224 0.24 7.15 -7.64
CA THR A 224 1.04 5.92 -7.72
C THR A 224 2.30 6.07 -6.88
N TRP A 225 2.64 5.01 -6.15
CA TRP A 225 3.77 4.96 -5.22
C TRP A 225 4.75 3.88 -5.63
N ASN A 226 6.03 4.23 -5.75
CA ASN A 226 7.07 3.23 -6.00
C ASN A 226 7.22 2.35 -4.76
N LEU A 227 7.18 1.03 -4.95
CA LEU A 227 7.29 0.07 -3.86
C LEU A 227 8.69 -0.53 -3.78
N GLN A 228 9.13 -1.20 -4.83
CA GLN A 228 10.36 -1.99 -4.80
C GLN A 228 10.95 -2.18 -6.19
N ARG A 229 12.24 -1.90 -6.37
CA ARG A 229 12.99 -2.28 -7.58
C ARG A 229 13.53 -3.71 -7.48
N ASN A 230 13.60 -4.42 -8.60
CA ASN A 230 14.35 -5.67 -8.64
C ASN A 230 15.87 -5.41 -8.60
N VAL A 231 16.62 -6.46 -8.26
CA VAL A 231 18.08 -6.46 -8.42
C VAL A 231 18.41 -6.43 -9.91
N HIS A 232 19.11 -5.40 -10.35
CA HIS A 232 19.46 -5.15 -11.74
C HIS A 232 20.21 -6.35 -12.33
N ALA A 233 19.65 -6.92 -13.41
CA ALA A 233 20.16 -8.09 -14.11
C ALA A 233 20.30 -9.32 -13.20
N GLY A 234 19.55 -9.38 -12.10
CA GLY A 234 19.53 -10.52 -11.19
C GLY A 234 18.72 -11.68 -11.76
N GLN A 235 19.33 -12.87 -11.85
CA GLN A 235 18.67 -14.10 -12.32
C GLN A 235 17.99 -14.91 -11.22
N ASN A 236 18.39 -14.67 -9.97
CA ASN A 236 17.90 -15.40 -8.80
C ASN A 236 16.62 -14.76 -8.28
N TRP A 237 15.68 -15.59 -7.85
CA TRP A 237 14.52 -15.14 -7.10
C TRP A 237 14.96 -14.43 -5.83
N LYS A 238 14.50 -13.20 -5.63
CA LYS A 238 14.73 -12.44 -4.40
C LYS A 238 13.39 -12.13 -3.76
N THR A 239 13.33 -12.30 -2.44
CA THR A 239 12.21 -11.84 -1.63
C THR A 239 12.52 -10.45 -1.12
N HIS A 240 11.59 -9.52 -1.29
CA HIS A 240 11.65 -8.18 -0.72
C HIS A 240 10.49 -7.97 0.23
N TRP A 241 10.79 -7.29 1.33
CA TRP A 241 9.83 -6.88 2.34
C TRP A 241 9.87 -5.35 2.45
N VAL A 242 8.72 -4.71 2.27
CA VAL A 242 8.59 -3.25 2.39
C VAL A 242 7.48 -2.94 3.36
N VAL A 243 7.78 -2.11 4.36
CA VAL A 243 6.83 -1.70 5.41
C VAL A 243 6.57 -0.22 5.30
N TRP A 244 5.30 0.15 5.09
CA TRP A 244 4.83 1.53 5.19
C TRP A 244 4.00 1.69 6.47
N LYS A 245 4.35 2.68 7.29
CA LYS A 245 3.64 3.00 8.54
C LYS A 245 2.96 4.36 8.44
N TYR A 246 1.87 4.56 9.20
CA TYR A 246 1.11 5.81 9.23
C TYR A 246 1.99 7.01 9.61
N HIS A 247 2.89 6.86 10.58
CA HIS A 247 3.87 7.89 10.99
C HIS A 247 5.24 7.72 10.31
N GLY A 248 5.30 6.96 9.22
CA GLY A 248 6.51 6.77 8.44
C GLY A 248 6.85 7.95 7.53
N PRO A 249 7.97 7.85 6.80
CA PRO A 249 8.35 8.84 5.79
C PRO A 249 7.44 8.76 4.56
N ASP A 250 7.19 9.93 3.98
CA ASP A 250 6.45 10.05 2.73
C ASP A 250 7.27 9.56 1.55
N SER A 251 6.59 9.30 0.44
CA SER A 251 7.28 8.88 -0.77
C SER A 251 8.30 9.93 -1.22
N GLY A 252 9.48 9.42 -1.53
CA GLY A 252 10.59 10.20 -2.07
C GLY A 252 11.35 9.35 -3.08
N PRO A 253 12.64 9.67 -3.28
CA PRO A 253 13.53 8.80 -4.05
C PRO A 253 13.53 7.38 -3.49
N VAL A 254 13.52 6.39 -4.38
CA VAL A 254 13.70 4.98 -4.01
C VAL A 254 15.09 4.80 -3.41
N ASN A 255 15.20 4.05 -2.32
CA ASN A 255 16.48 3.74 -1.70
C ASN A 255 17.34 2.90 -2.66
N GLU A 256 18.48 3.43 -3.09
CA GLU A 256 19.33 2.77 -4.09
C GLU A 256 20.05 1.52 -3.57
N ASN A 257 20.17 1.37 -2.24
CA ASN A 257 20.86 0.23 -1.63
C ASN A 257 19.91 -0.95 -1.42
N THR A 258 18.63 -0.69 -1.20
CA THR A 258 17.62 -1.74 -0.94
C THR A 258 16.59 -1.90 -2.06
N GLY A 259 16.50 -0.91 -2.96
CA GLY A 259 15.45 -0.80 -3.97
C GLY A 259 14.08 -0.42 -3.43
N ALA A 260 13.94 -0.19 -2.11
CA ALA A 260 12.65 0.05 -1.47
C ALA A 260 12.19 1.52 -1.59
N GLY A 261 10.91 1.70 -1.84
CA GLY A 261 10.23 2.99 -1.79
C GLY A 261 9.52 3.24 -0.46
N MET A 262 9.08 4.48 -0.28
CA MET A 262 8.33 4.96 0.88
C MET A 262 6.94 5.41 0.44
N GLY A 263 5.97 5.43 1.36
CA GLY A 263 4.58 5.71 1.03
C GLY A 263 3.68 5.90 2.24
N ALA A 264 4.17 6.56 3.30
CA ALA A 264 3.36 6.79 4.49
C ALA A 264 2.10 7.63 4.21
N GLU A 265 2.15 8.57 3.27
CA GLU A 265 0.99 9.32 2.81
C GLU A 265 -0.07 8.42 2.16
N LEU A 266 0.30 7.33 1.48
CA LEU A 266 -0.66 6.34 1.00
C LEU A 266 -1.39 5.70 2.18
N VAL A 267 -0.65 5.29 3.22
CA VAL A 267 -1.23 4.70 4.44
C VAL A 267 -2.22 5.66 5.09
N ARG A 268 -1.90 6.95 5.14
CA ARG A 268 -2.77 7.99 5.70
C ARG A 268 -4.00 8.28 4.84
N CYS A 269 -3.96 8.02 3.53
CA CYS A 269 -5.09 8.24 2.63
C CYS A 269 -6.12 7.10 2.60
N LEU A 270 -5.75 5.89 3.04
CA LEU A 270 -6.61 4.71 3.02
C LEU A 270 -7.82 4.85 3.95
N LYS A 271 -8.97 4.37 3.47
CA LYS A 271 -10.27 4.33 4.15
C LYS A 271 -10.90 2.95 4.00
N SER A 272 -11.93 2.66 4.80
CA SER A 272 -12.79 1.50 4.60
C SER A 272 -13.39 1.49 3.19
N GLY A 273 -13.42 0.33 2.55
CA GLY A 273 -13.86 0.12 1.18
C GLY A 273 -12.78 0.29 0.12
N ASP A 274 -11.70 1.02 0.40
CA ASP A 274 -10.60 1.17 -0.55
C ASP A 274 -9.97 -0.20 -0.90
N ARG A 275 -9.34 -0.30 -2.07
CA ARG A 275 -8.50 -1.44 -2.44
C ARG A 275 -7.10 -0.99 -2.78
N ILE A 276 -6.16 -1.88 -2.52
CA ILE A 276 -4.76 -1.70 -2.86
C ILE A 276 -4.45 -2.61 -4.06
N ASN A 277 -3.93 -2.01 -5.12
CA ASN A 277 -3.47 -2.72 -6.31
C ASN A 277 -1.94 -2.66 -6.36
N LEU A 278 -1.33 -3.84 -6.47
CA LEU A 278 0.10 -4.03 -6.65
C LEU A 278 0.38 -4.34 -8.12
N VAL A 279 1.23 -3.52 -8.72
CA VAL A 279 1.50 -3.52 -10.16
C VAL A 279 2.98 -3.77 -10.41
N ALA A 280 3.30 -4.80 -11.20
CA ALA A 280 4.64 -5.07 -11.68
C ALA A 280 4.92 -4.34 -12.99
N ARG A 281 6.15 -3.82 -13.14
CA ARG A 281 6.57 -2.93 -14.21
C ARG A 281 7.93 -3.33 -14.77
N ALA A 282 8.10 -3.13 -16.08
CA ALA A 282 9.40 -3.10 -16.76
C ALA A 282 9.37 -2.05 -17.87
N LYS A 283 10.37 -1.17 -17.93
CA LYS A 283 10.30 0.04 -18.78
C LYS A 283 10.76 -0.15 -20.22
N TYR A 284 11.91 -0.78 -20.41
CA TYR A 284 12.60 -0.79 -21.70
C TYR A 284 12.49 -2.15 -22.38
N PRO A 285 12.56 -2.20 -23.72
CA PRO A 285 12.54 -3.48 -24.41
C PRO A 285 13.65 -4.41 -23.94
N GLY A 286 13.32 -5.69 -23.78
CA GLY A 286 14.21 -6.70 -23.22
C GLY A 286 14.23 -6.75 -21.69
N TRP A 287 13.76 -5.70 -20.99
CA TRP A 287 13.58 -5.74 -19.54
C TRP A 287 12.33 -6.51 -19.16
N LYS A 288 12.44 -7.29 -18.09
CA LYS A 288 11.38 -8.15 -17.58
C LYS A 288 11.35 -8.10 -16.06
N ASN A 289 10.15 -8.01 -15.50
CA ASN A 289 9.91 -8.28 -14.09
C ASN A 289 9.16 -9.61 -14.00
N CYS A 290 9.87 -10.68 -13.66
CA CYS A 290 9.25 -11.99 -13.43
C CYS A 290 8.83 -12.08 -11.96
N VAL A 291 7.54 -12.34 -11.73
CA VAL A 291 6.92 -12.36 -10.41
C VAL A 291 6.39 -13.77 -10.12
N ARG A 292 6.80 -14.32 -8.98
CA ARG A 292 6.41 -15.65 -8.50
C ARG A 292 5.27 -15.58 -7.49
N SER A 293 5.34 -14.64 -6.55
CA SER A 293 4.28 -14.39 -5.58
C SER A 293 4.35 -12.96 -5.07
N ALA A 294 3.24 -12.49 -4.53
CA ALA A 294 3.18 -11.24 -3.79
C ALA A 294 2.13 -11.31 -2.68
N GLU A 295 2.37 -10.57 -1.61
CA GLU A 295 1.49 -10.49 -0.45
C GLU A 295 1.33 -9.04 -0.01
N VAL A 296 0.12 -8.69 0.39
CA VAL A 296 -0.21 -7.38 0.98
C VAL A 296 -0.91 -7.63 2.30
N HIS A 297 -0.32 -7.13 3.37
CA HIS A 297 -0.81 -7.23 4.73
C HIS A 297 -1.16 -5.84 5.23
N VAL A 298 -2.43 -5.62 5.58
CA VAL A 298 -2.96 -4.33 6.01
C VAL A 298 -3.34 -4.42 7.47
N TYR A 299 -2.71 -3.59 8.30
CA TYR A 299 -2.96 -3.45 9.72
C TYR A 299 -3.76 -2.17 9.96
N TYR A 300 -4.89 -2.28 10.65
CA TYR A 300 -5.75 -1.13 10.94
C TYR A 300 -6.36 -1.21 12.34
N ALA A 301 -6.66 -0.04 12.88
CA ALA A 301 -7.31 0.11 14.15
C ALA A 301 -8.83 -0.12 14.02
N VAL A 302 -9.40 -0.77 15.04
CA VAL A 302 -10.83 -1.05 15.21
C VAL A 302 -11.26 -0.54 16.58
#